data_AF-D6KD52-F1
#
_entry.id   AF-D6KD52-F1
#
_cell.length_a   1.000
_cell.length_b   1.000
_cell.length_c   1.000
_cell.angle_alpha   90.00
_cell.angle_beta   90.00
_cell.angle_gamma   90.00
#
_symmetry.space_group_name_H-M   'P 1'
#
loop_
_entity.id
_entity.type
_entity.pdbx_description
1 polymer ?
#
loop_
_entity_poly.entity_id
_entity_poly.type
_entity_poly.pdbx_seq_one_letter_code
_entity_poly.pdbx_strand_id
1 'polypeptide(L)'
;MRDGAPGIPDGVTPEQYLRASTEGLGMAMPEPTPRRLRAVATSMRERPVWEADIPLEAIRDARLPVLVICGTWDGAPDAYREHVGRPLVAVAESLTDSLGGRLVRVPGYYPHTQEPAAVNAALREFWS
;
A
#
# COMPACT_ATOMS: atom_id res chain seq x y z
N MET A 1 1.22 21.73 14.15
CA MET A 1 2.55 21.33 13.64
C MET A 1 2.66 19.85 13.92
N ARG A 2 2.47 18.98 12.92
CA ARG A 2 2.69 17.54 13.12
C ARG A 2 4.20 17.34 13.00
N ASP A 3 4.82 16.80 14.04
CA ASP A 3 6.20 16.33 13.96
C ASP A 3 6.31 15.43 12.72
N GLY A 4 7.26 15.76 11.84
CA GLY A 4 7.51 14.97 10.64
C GLY A 4 7.74 13.51 11.05
N ALA A 5 7.22 12.57 10.26
CA ALA A 5 7.47 11.16 10.51
C ALA A 5 8.99 10.94 10.68
N PRO A 6 9.42 10.08 11.63
CA PRO A 6 10.84 9.86 11.84
C PRO A 6 11.46 9.39 10.53
N GLY A 7 12.40 10.19 10.02
CA GLY A 7 13.20 9.82 8.87
C GLY A 7 14.00 8.55 9.16
N ILE A 8 14.54 7.94 8.10
CA ILE A 8 15.42 6.79 8.25
C ILE A 8 16.66 7.25 9.05
N PRO A 9 17.02 6.57 10.16
CA PRO A 9 18.20 6.95 10.94
C PRO A 9 19.47 6.98 10.10
N ASP A 10 20.37 7.90 10.43
CA ASP A 10 21.68 7.99 9.79
C ASP A 10 22.46 6.67 9.92
N GLY A 11 23.18 6.30 8.87
CA GLY A 11 24.04 5.12 8.85
C GLY A 11 23.31 3.78 8.58
N VAL A 12 21.98 3.78 8.44
CA VAL A 12 21.25 2.59 7.98
C VAL A 12 21.65 2.25 6.55
N THR A 13 22.08 1.02 6.31
CA THR A 13 22.40 0.53 4.96
C THR A 13 21.14 0.07 4.22
N PRO A 14 21.15 0.04 2.87
CA PRO A 14 20.03 -0.50 2.10
C PRO A 14 19.66 -1.95 2.47
N GLU A 15 20.64 -2.77 2.84
CA GLU A 15 20.37 -4.15 3.27
C GLU A 15 19.66 -4.20 4.63
N GLN A 16 20.11 -3.38 5.59
CA GLN A 16 19.46 -3.24 6.89
C GLN A 16 18.04 -2.70 6.76
N TYR A 17 17.84 -1.71 5.90
CA TYR A 17 16.52 -1.16 5.62
C TYR A 17 15.60 -2.22 4.99
N LEU A 18 16.07 -2.96 3.98
CA LEU A 18 15.30 -4.02 3.34
C LEU A 18 14.89 -5.12 4.31
N ARG A 19 15.80 -5.51 5.21
CA ARG A 19 15.53 -6.48 6.27
C ARG A 19 14.45 -5.95 7.22
N ALA A 20 14.61 -4.72 7.71
CA ALA A 20 13.65 -4.12 8.63
C ALA A 20 12.25 -3.97 8.01
N SER A 21 12.17 -3.59 6.73
CA SER A 21 10.90 -3.44 6.01
C SER A 21 10.23 -4.77 5.64
N THR A 22 10.85 -5.92 5.92
CA THR A 22 10.32 -7.25 5.60
C THR A 22 10.21 -8.13 6.83
N GLU A 23 11.34 -8.55 7.39
CA GLU A 23 11.40 -9.42 8.57
C GLU A 23 10.71 -8.78 9.78
N GLY A 24 10.78 -7.45 9.92
CA GLY A 24 10.08 -6.70 10.97
C GLY A 24 8.55 -6.78 10.90
N LEU A 25 8.01 -7.17 9.74
CA LEU A 25 6.57 -7.38 9.51
C LEU A 25 6.22 -8.87 9.40
N GLY A 26 7.17 -9.77 9.67
CA GLY A 26 6.99 -11.22 9.52
C GLY A 26 7.03 -11.71 8.07
N MET A 27 7.54 -10.89 7.15
CA MET A 27 7.76 -11.29 5.75
C MET A 27 9.19 -11.80 5.56
N ALA A 28 9.37 -12.73 4.62
CA ALA A 28 10.72 -13.16 4.24
C ALA A 28 11.45 -12.02 3.51
N MET A 29 12.69 -11.74 3.92
CA MET A 29 13.54 -10.80 3.20
C MET A 29 13.86 -11.37 1.81
N PRO A 30 13.60 -10.62 0.72
CA PRO A 30 14.02 -11.03 -0.60
C PRO A 30 15.54 -10.93 -0.73
N GLU A 31 16.13 -11.78 -1.57
CA GLU A 31 17.59 -11.84 -1.78
C GLU A 31 18.21 -10.43 -2.01
N PRO A 32 19.25 -10.01 -1.28
CA PRO A 32 19.81 -8.66 -1.41
C PRO A 32 20.72 -8.51 -2.64
N THR A 33 20.17 -8.75 -3.85
CA THR A 33 20.92 -8.60 -5.11
C THR A 33 21.37 -7.15 -5.33
N PRO A 34 22.46 -6.90 -6.07
CA PRO A 34 22.92 -5.53 -6.35
C PRO A 34 21.85 -4.63 -6.97
N ARG A 35 20.99 -5.19 -7.83
CA ARG A 35 19.86 -4.43 -8.43
C ARG A 35 18.83 -4.03 -7.37
N ARG A 36 18.49 -4.95 -6.47
CA ARG A 36 17.51 -4.70 -5.40
C ARG A 36 18.04 -3.70 -4.37
N LEU A 37 19.30 -3.82 -3.96
CA LEU A 37 19.91 -2.88 -3.02
C LEU A 37 20.00 -1.45 -3.60
N ARG A 38 20.24 -1.31 -4.91
CA ARG A 38 20.12 0.01 -5.58
C ARG A 38 18.70 0.56 -5.53
N ALA A 39 17.69 -0.27 -5.78
CA ALA A 39 16.29 0.15 -5.69
C ALA A 39 15.91 0.57 -4.26
N VAL A 40 16.33 -0.19 -3.25
CA VAL A 40 16.12 0.15 -1.84
C VAL A 40 16.79 1.48 -1.50
N ALA A 41 18.03 1.70 -1.94
CA ALA A 41 18.71 2.97 -1.71
C ALA A 41 17.97 4.16 -2.35
N THR A 42 17.27 3.96 -3.47
CA THR A 42 16.38 4.98 -4.03
C THR A 42 15.17 5.20 -3.13
N SER A 43 14.45 4.14 -2.75
CA SER A 43 13.27 4.24 -1.86
C SER A 43 13.57 4.86 -0.51
N MET A 44 14.77 4.66 0.05
CA MET A 44 15.21 5.30 1.29
C MET A 44 15.30 6.83 1.19
N ARG A 45 15.36 7.39 -0.02
CA ARG A 45 15.43 8.84 -0.27
C ARG A 45 14.13 9.39 -0.84
N GLU A 46 13.16 8.54 -1.12
CA GLU A 46 11.87 8.97 -1.63
C GLU A 46 11.07 9.64 -0.52
N ARG A 47 10.29 10.65 -0.91
CA ARG A 47 9.32 11.26 -0.02
C ARG A 47 8.29 10.19 0.36
N PRO A 48 8.05 9.93 1.65
CA PRO A 48 7.04 8.97 2.05
C PRO A 48 5.65 9.34 1.54
N VAL A 49 4.83 8.33 1.25
CA VAL A 49 3.48 8.54 0.68
C VAL A 49 2.56 9.34 1.60
N TRP A 50 2.75 9.27 2.93
CA TRP A 50 1.94 10.02 3.90
C TRP A 50 2.27 11.52 3.96
N GLU A 51 3.35 11.97 3.33
CA GLU A 51 3.62 13.39 3.13
C GLU A 51 2.99 13.94 1.86
N ALA A 52 2.40 13.08 1.02
CA ALA A 52 1.66 13.54 -0.15
C ALA A 52 0.32 14.13 0.29
N ASP A 53 0.07 15.37 -0.12
CA ASP A 53 -1.26 15.94 -0.07
C ASP A 53 -2.13 15.28 -1.15
N ILE A 54 -3.28 14.73 -0.75
CA ILE A 54 -4.20 14.02 -1.64
C ILE A 54 -5.39 14.96 -1.89
N PRO A 55 -5.64 15.41 -3.13
CA PRO A 55 -6.68 16.39 -3.43
C PRO A 55 -8.08 15.76 -3.43
N LEU A 56 -8.51 15.21 -2.29
CA LEU A 56 -9.77 14.48 -2.15
C LEU A 56 -10.99 15.35 -2.49
N GLU A 57 -10.96 16.64 -2.16
CA GLU A 57 -12.03 17.58 -2.50
C GLU A 57 -12.17 17.73 -4.03
N ALA A 58 -11.06 17.95 -4.74
CA ALA A 58 -11.09 18.05 -6.20
C ALA A 58 -11.56 16.76 -6.88
N ILE A 59 -11.16 15.60 -6.35
CA ILE A 59 -11.62 14.29 -6.85
C ILE A 59 -13.13 14.14 -6.63
N ARG A 60 -13.63 14.50 -5.45
CA ARG A 60 -15.06 14.47 -5.13
C ARG A 60 -15.86 15.40 -6.04
N ASP A 61 -15.39 16.63 -6.23
CA ASP A 61 -16.07 17.65 -7.02
C ASP A 61 -16.11 17.32 -8.52
N ALA A 62 -15.11 16.59 -9.02
CA ALA A 62 -15.09 16.09 -10.38
C ALA A 62 -16.19 15.05 -10.66
N ARG A 63 -16.81 14.47 -9.61
CA ARG A 63 -17.90 13.47 -9.69
C ARG A 63 -17.57 12.30 -10.62
N LEU A 64 -16.31 11.90 -10.65
CA LEU A 64 -15.85 10.77 -11.43
C LEU A 64 -16.29 9.46 -10.75
N PRO A 65 -16.65 8.42 -11.51
CA PRO A 65 -16.78 7.08 -10.95
C PRO A 65 -15.48 6.67 -10.25
N VAL A 66 -15.56 6.11 -9.05
CA VAL A 66 -14.41 5.61 -8.29
C VAL A 66 -14.61 4.15 -7.96
N LEU A 67 -13.63 3.33 -8.30
CA LEU A 67 -13.51 1.94 -7.84
C LEU A 67 -12.32 1.83 -6.88
N VAL A 68 -12.59 1.35 -5.67
CA VAL A 68 -11.57 0.98 -4.68
C VAL A 68 -11.49 -0.54 -4.65
N ILE A 69 -10.31 -1.11 -4.90
CA ILE A 69 -10.04 -2.54 -4.77
C ILE A 69 -9.14 -2.74 -3.55
N CYS A 70 -9.61 -3.54 -2.59
CA CYS A 70 -8.87 -3.80 -1.36
C CYS A 70 -8.76 -5.31 -1.12
N GLY A 71 -7.59 -5.76 -0.69
CA GLY A 71 -7.41 -7.13 -0.23
C GLY A 71 -8.24 -7.41 1.03
N THR A 72 -8.65 -8.65 1.25
CA THR A 72 -9.21 -9.07 2.55
C THR A 72 -8.14 -9.22 3.63
N TRP A 73 -6.86 -9.25 3.22
CA TRP A 73 -5.70 -9.48 4.08
C TRP A 73 -5.60 -10.86 4.70
N ASP A 74 -6.38 -11.81 4.18
CA ASP A 74 -6.25 -13.22 4.55
C ASP A 74 -4.89 -13.76 4.13
N GLY A 75 -4.28 -14.56 5.00
CA GLY A 75 -2.97 -15.17 4.75
C GLY A 75 -1.76 -14.24 4.89
N ALA A 76 -1.94 -12.97 5.26
CA ALA A 76 -0.83 -12.08 5.64
C ALA A 76 -0.23 -12.50 6.99
N PRO A 77 1.10 -12.34 7.20
CA PRO A 77 1.69 -12.45 8.53
C PRO A 77 0.96 -11.54 9.54
N ASP A 78 0.81 -12.00 10.78
CA ASP A 78 -0.02 -11.30 11.78
C ASP A 78 0.41 -9.85 12.00
N ALA A 79 1.72 -9.61 12.17
CA ALA A 79 2.24 -8.24 12.32
C ALA A 79 1.95 -7.37 11.10
N TYR A 80 2.06 -7.92 9.89
CA TYR A 80 1.77 -7.20 8.66
C TYR A 80 0.27 -6.88 8.52
N ARG A 81 -0.59 -7.86 8.83
CA ARG A 81 -2.04 -7.66 8.85
C ARG A 81 -2.47 -6.63 9.89
N GLU A 82 -1.88 -6.65 11.07
CA GLU A 82 -2.23 -5.73 12.15
C GLU A 82 -1.81 -4.29 11.82
N HIS A 83 -0.53 -4.10 11.47
CA HIS A 83 0.06 -2.77 11.37
C HIS A 83 -0.12 -2.13 9.99
N VAL A 84 -0.40 -2.92 8.96
CA VAL A 84 -0.57 -2.41 7.59
C VAL A 84 -1.95 -2.75 7.06
N GLY A 85 -2.40 -3.98 7.25
CA GLY A 85 -3.66 -4.46 6.69
C GLY A 85 -4.90 -3.77 7.24
N ARG A 86 -5.09 -3.79 8.56
CA ARG A 86 -6.24 -3.13 9.20
C ARG A 86 -6.31 -1.63 8.86
N PRO A 87 -5.21 -0.86 8.94
CA PRO A 87 -5.22 0.53 8.48
C PRO A 87 -5.62 0.70 7.00
N LEU A 88 -5.08 -0.11 6.09
CA LEU A 88 -5.42 0.00 4.66
C LEU A 88 -6.86 -0.39 4.34
N VAL A 89 -7.42 -1.35 5.07
CA VAL A 89 -8.86 -1.69 4.97
C VAL A 89 -9.72 -0.49 5.42
N ALA A 90 -9.39 0.12 6.56
CA ALA A 90 -10.10 1.30 7.05
C ALA A 90 -9.99 2.50 6.09
N VAL A 91 -8.81 2.71 5.49
CA VAL A 91 -8.62 3.73 4.46
C VAL A 91 -9.45 3.43 3.21
N ALA A 92 -9.53 2.17 2.78
CA ALA A 92 -10.34 1.80 1.62
C ALA A 92 -11.83 2.05 1.85
N GLU A 93 -12.35 1.74 3.04
CA GLU A 93 -13.72 2.04 3.44
C GLU A 93 -13.95 3.57 3.48
N SER A 94 -13.08 4.30 4.17
CA SER A 94 -13.18 5.76 4.29
C SER A 94 -13.11 6.48 2.94
N LEU A 95 -12.25 6.04 2.02
CA LEU A 95 -12.17 6.59 0.66
C LEU A 95 -13.43 6.29 -0.15
N THR A 96 -13.96 5.08 -0.04
CA THR A 96 -15.21 4.68 -0.71
C THR A 96 -16.35 5.59 -0.27
N ASP A 97 -16.53 5.76 1.05
CA ASP A 97 -17.58 6.61 1.61
C ASP A 97 -17.39 8.08 1.22
N SER A 98 -16.15 8.58 1.32
CA SER A 98 -15.82 9.99 1.06
C SER A 98 -16.00 10.42 -0.39
N LEU A 99 -15.89 9.47 -1.33
CA LEU A 99 -15.95 9.71 -2.77
C LEU A 99 -17.24 9.15 -3.40
N GLY A 100 -18.12 8.50 -2.62
CA GLY A 100 -19.28 7.79 -3.17
C GLY A 100 -18.89 6.67 -4.14
N GLY A 101 -17.74 6.05 -3.90
CA GLY A 101 -17.17 5.02 -4.77
C GLY A 101 -17.78 3.64 -4.56
N ARG A 102 -17.30 2.68 -5.34
CA ARG A 102 -17.57 1.25 -5.16
C ARG A 102 -16.35 0.57 -4.55
N LEU A 103 -16.56 -0.21 -3.48
CA LEU A 103 -15.52 -1.05 -2.88
C LEU A 103 -15.67 -2.50 -3.34
N VAL A 104 -14.56 -3.09 -3.81
CA VAL A 104 -14.45 -4.52 -4.08
C VAL A 104 -13.39 -5.12 -3.16
N ARG A 105 -13.80 -6.14 -2.39
CA ARG A 105 -12.91 -6.95 -1.56
C ARG A 105 -12.46 -8.18 -2.35
N VAL A 106 -11.15 -8.40 -2.44
CA VAL A 106 -10.55 -9.54 -3.14
C VAL A 106 -9.70 -10.33 -2.15
N PRO A 107 -9.74 -11.68 -2.14
CA PRO A 107 -8.89 -12.47 -1.26
C PRO A 107 -7.41 -12.10 -1.34
N GLY A 108 -6.72 -12.18 -0.19
CA GLY A 108 -5.28 -11.93 -0.07
C GLY A 108 -4.91 -10.50 0.34
N TYR A 109 -3.61 -10.25 0.52
CA TYR A 109 -3.03 -8.97 0.93
C TYR A 109 -2.32 -8.23 -0.21
N TYR A 110 -2.03 -8.94 -1.31
CA TYR A 110 -1.62 -8.38 -2.60
C TYR A 110 -2.54 -8.92 -3.70
N PRO A 111 -3.82 -8.53 -3.73
CA PRO A 111 -4.81 -9.15 -4.63
C PRO A 111 -4.46 -9.00 -6.11
N HIS A 112 -3.72 -7.95 -6.51
CA HIS A 112 -3.27 -7.76 -7.88
C HIS A 112 -2.22 -8.78 -8.35
N THR A 113 -1.50 -9.43 -7.43
CA THR A 113 -0.56 -10.53 -7.74
C THR A 113 -1.13 -11.90 -7.40
N GLN A 114 -1.90 -12.00 -6.32
CA GLN A 114 -2.45 -13.26 -5.80
C GLN A 114 -3.72 -13.67 -6.54
N GLU A 115 -4.59 -12.71 -6.87
CA GLU A 115 -5.89 -12.94 -7.51
C GLU A 115 -6.06 -12.06 -8.77
N PRO A 116 -5.11 -12.09 -9.73
CA PRO A 116 -5.09 -11.17 -10.86
C PRO A 116 -6.32 -11.30 -11.76
N ALA A 117 -6.93 -12.49 -11.85
CA ALA A 117 -8.15 -12.70 -12.62
C ALA A 117 -9.34 -11.93 -12.03
N ALA A 118 -9.51 -11.96 -10.70
CA ALA A 118 -10.59 -11.25 -10.01
C ALA A 118 -10.40 -9.73 -10.10
N VAL A 119 -9.18 -9.24 -9.89
CA VAL A 119 -8.86 -7.80 -10.04
C VAL A 119 -9.12 -7.33 -11.46
N ASN A 120 -8.65 -8.06 -12.47
CA ASN A 120 -8.86 -7.68 -13.87
C ASN A 120 -10.33 -7.76 -14.30
N ALA A 121 -11.12 -8.67 -13.74
CA ALA A 121 -12.56 -8.72 -13.99
C ALA A 121 -13.26 -7.47 -13.43
N ALA A 122 -12.96 -7.08 -12.18
CA ALA A 122 -13.51 -5.87 -11.57
C ALA A 122 -13.14 -4.59 -12.35
N LEU A 123 -11.89 -4.51 -12.84
CA LEU A 123 -11.46 -3.41 -13.69
C LEU A 123 -12.21 -3.38 -15.03
N ARG A 124 -12.38 -4.53 -15.71
CA ARG A 124 -13.13 -4.59 -16.97
C ARG A 124 -14.59 -4.19 -16.81
N GLU A 125 -15.25 -4.65 -15.75
CA GLU A 125 -16.64 -4.27 -15.42
C GLU A 125 -16.76 -2.78 -15.11
N PHE A 126 -15.74 -2.17 -14.50
CA PHE A 126 -15.76 -0.75 -14.21
C PHE A 126 -15.59 0.13 -15.46
N TRP A 127 -14.93 -0.37 -16.50
CA TRP A 127 -14.67 0.35 -17.75
C TRP A 127 -15.66 0.06 -18.88
N SER A 128 -16.62 -0.84 -18.68
CA SER A 128 -17.69 -1.12 -19.64
C SER A 128 -18.81 -0.08 -19.54
#